data_AF-A0A2S4LAS1-F1
#
_entry.id   AF-A0A2S4LAS1-F1
#
_cell.length_a   1.000
_cell.length_b   1.000
_cell.length_c   1.000
_cell.angle_alpha   90.00
_cell.angle_beta   90.00
_cell.angle_gamma   90.00
#
_symmetry.space_group_name_H-M   'P 1'
#
loop_
_entity.id
_entity.type
_entity.pdbx_description
1 polymer ?
#
loop_
_entity_poly.entity_id
_entity_poly.type
_entity_poly.pdbx_seq_one_letter_code
_entity_poly.pdbx_strand_id
1 'polypeptide(L)'
;MKSWSGKQIASLDNLTNRQIYLQSGTADTVVGPNPMNQLKSQLSKLDDAARVPFVTSSGAAHVFPTNFNGPREPSTSPYMCNCGYDGAGRVLKWMYGNLTAKNDGASTGTTVAFDQTGKNGAAGLDRTGYLYVPKACQTGAEPCKLPVTLHGWSQSHGQIGLK
;
A
#
# COMPACT_ATOMS: atom_id res chain seq x y z
N MET A 1 12.20 16.16 25.67
CA MET A 1 11.17 15.13 25.96
C MET A 1 11.02 14.21 24.75
N LYS A 2 11.57 13.00 24.81
CA LYS A 2 11.35 11.92 23.82
C LYS A 2 11.30 10.59 24.56
N SER A 3 10.26 10.36 25.37
CA SER A 3 10.03 9.04 26.00
C SER A 3 8.87 8.33 25.31
N TRP A 4 8.98 8.10 24.00
CA TRP A 4 8.21 7.06 23.33
C TRP A 4 8.93 5.74 23.53
N SER A 5 9.03 5.33 24.80
CA SER A 5 9.39 4.02 25.31
C SER A 5 10.72 3.35 24.90
N GLY A 6 11.36 3.70 23.79
CA GLY A 6 12.69 3.25 23.35
C GLY A 6 12.90 1.73 23.20
N LYS A 7 11.92 0.91 23.60
CA LYS A 7 12.01 -0.55 23.72
C LYS A 7 10.86 -1.27 23.03
N GLN A 8 9.69 -0.63 22.88
CA GLN A 8 8.51 -1.26 22.28
C GLN A 8 8.57 -1.30 20.76
N ILE A 9 9.37 -0.43 20.15
CA ILE A 9 9.59 -0.37 18.70
C ILE A 9 11.08 -0.40 18.41
N ALA A 10 11.45 -0.75 17.18
CA ALA A 10 12.83 -0.68 16.72
C ALA A 10 13.38 0.76 16.79
N SER A 11 14.71 0.90 16.79
CA SER A 11 15.36 2.22 16.81
C SER A 11 14.80 3.15 15.73
N LEU A 12 14.56 4.41 16.08
CA LEU A 12 14.09 5.43 15.14
C LEU A 12 15.14 5.78 14.09
N ASP A 13 16.42 5.52 14.35
CA ASP A 13 17.50 5.72 13.37
C ASP A 13 17.27 4.88 12.10
N ASN A 14 16.53 3.78 12.21
CA ASN A 14 16.15 2.97 11.06
C ASN A 14 15.35 3.78 10.02
N LEU A 15 14.53 4.75 10.45
CA LEU A 15 13.69 5.56 9.57
C LEU A 15 14.53 6.43 8.64
N THR A 16 15.70 6.90 9.07
CA THR A 16 16.60 7.72 8.25
C THR A 16 17.10 7.02 6.98
N ASN A 17 16.90 5.70 6.89
CA ASN A 17 17.24 4.87 5.74
C ASN A 17 16.00 4.16 5.17
N ARG A 18 14.82 4.80 5.22
CA ARG A 18 13.58 4.27 4.63
C ARG A 18 13.06 5.22 3.56
N GLN A 19 12.39 4.65 2.57
CA GLN A 19 11.62 5.40 1.58
C GLN A 19 10.16 5.31 2.00
N ILE A 20 9.56 6.47 2.33
CA ILE A 20 8.18 6.53 2.82
C ILE A 20 7.35 7.27 1.78
N TYR A 21 6.28 6.66 1.29
CA TYR A 21 5.39 7.30 0.33
C TYR A 21 4.07 7.63 1.01
N LEU A 22 3.65 8.89 0.96
CA LEU A 22 2.36 9.34 1.46
C LEU A 22 1.48 9.80 0.30
N GLN A 23 0.20 9.46 0.34
CA GLN A 23 -0.78 9.95 -0.62
C GLN A 23 -2.13 10.23 0.02
N SER A 24 -2.80 11.30 -0.43
CA SER A 24 -4.16 11.62 -0.01
C SER A 24 -4.95 12.25 -1.16
N GLY A 25 -6.23 11.92 -1.27
CA GLY A 25 -7.16 12.61 -2.16
C GLY A 25 -7.63 13.92 -1.54
N THR A 26 -7.71 15.00 -2.33
CA THR A 26 -8.14 16.31 -1.77
C THR A 26 -9.62 16.36 -1.42
N ALA A 27 -10.43 15.43 -1.94
CA ALA A 27 -11.85 15.29 -1.65
C ALA A 27 -12.16 14.11 -0.71
N ASP A 28 -11.13 13.49 -0.12
CA ASP A 28 -11.32 12.44 0.90
C ASP A 28 -11.84 13.09 2.20
N THR A 29 -13.06 12.72 2.58
CA THR A 29 -13.73 13.14 3.81
C THR A 29 -13.87 12.02 4.84
N VAL A 30 -13.31 10.84 4.57
CA VAL A 30 -13.34 9.68 5.47
C VAL A 30 -12.12 9.67 6.38
N VAL A 31 -10.93 9.81 5.79
CA VAL A 31 -9.68 10.07 6.53
C VAL A 31 -9.21 11.48 6.22
N GLY A 32 -8.94 11.73 4.94
CA GLY A 32 -8.76 13.06 4.40
C GLY A 32 -7.37 13.68 4.57
N PRO A 33 -7.17 14.88 3.98
CA PRO A 33 -5.86 15.55 3.94
C PRO A 33 -5.35 15.97 5.32
N ASN A 34 -6.23 16.31 6.25
CA ASN A 34 -5.82 16.86 7.56
C ASN A 34 -5.05 15.83 8.41
N PRO A 35 -5.57 14.61 8.66
CA PRO A 35 -4.79 13.56 9.31
C PRO A 35 -3.50 13.19 8.56
N MET A 36 -3.54 13.13 7.22
CA MET A 36 -2.36 12.81 6.42
C MET A 36 -1.27 13.90 6.50
N ASN A 37 -1.65 15.16 6.62
CA ASN A 37 -0.72 16.26 6.91
C ASN A 37 -0.09 16.12 8.30
N GLN A 38 -0.84 15.67 9.30
CA GLN A 38 -0.29 15.42 10.64
C GLN A 38 0.70 14.24 10.62
N LEU A 39 0.41 13.17 9.87
CA LEU A 39 1.36 12.07 9.66
C LEU A 39 2.66 12.56 9.00
N LYS A 40 2.55 13.39 7.95
CA LYS A 40 3.72 14.02 7.33
C LYS A 40 4.53 14.85 8.34
N SER A 41 3.86 15.66 9.16
CA SER A 41 4.49 16.49 10.20
C SER A 41 5.15 15.65 11.31
N GLN A 42 4.61 14.48 11.60
CA GLN A 42 5.25 13.52 12.52
C GLN A 42 6.53 12.95 11.91
N LEU A 43 6.45 12.47 10.65
CA LEU A 43 7.57 11.82 9.97
C LEU A 43 8.71 12.78 9.64
N SER A 44 8.43 14.06 9.34
CA SER A 44 9.47 15.07 9.08
C SER A 44 10.37 15.37 10.29
N LYS A 45 9.98 14.93 11.49
CA LYS A 45 10.80 15.02 12.70
C LYS A 45 11.76 13.83 12.85
N LEU A 46 11.63 12.82 12.00
CA LEU A 46 12.27 11.50 12.12
C LEU A 46 13.08 11.11 10.88
N ASP A 47 12.78 11.71 9.72
CA ASP A 47 13.44 11.43 8.45
C ASP A 47 13.59 12.71 7.61
N ASP A 48 14.43 12.64 6.58
CA ASP A 48 14.62 13.69 5.59
C ASP A 48 13.35 13.83 4.74
N ALA A 49 12.87 15.08 4.56
CA ALA A 49 11.73 15.38 3.71
C ALA A 49 11.90 14.87 2.26
N ALA A 50 13.14 14.78 1.76
CA ALA A 50 13.44 14.21 0.45
C ALA A 50 13.09 12.71 0.34
N ARG A 51 12.99 11.99 1.47
CA ARG A 51 12.63 10.56 1.52
C ARG A 51 11.13 10.31 1.76
N VAL A 52 10.36 11.37 1.99
CA VAL A 52 8.94 11.31 2.34
C VAL A 52 8.07 12.19 1.41
N PRO A 53 7.96 11.87 0.12
CA PRO A 53 7.04 12.56 -0.77
C PRO A 53 5.61 12.43 -0.24
N PHE A 54 4.90 13.54 -0.27
CA PHE A 54 3.47 13.58 -0.02
C PHE A 54 2.75 14.02 -1.27
N VAL A 55 2.05 13.06 -1.90
CA VAL A 55 1.32 13.27 -3.14
C VAL A 55 -0.14 13.56 -2.82
N THR A 56 -0.68 14.63 -3.41
CA THR A 56 -2.10 14.94 -3.35
C THR A 56 -2.75 14.69 -4.70
N SER A 57 -3.87 13.97 -4.69
CA SER A 57 -4.66 13.70 -5.90
C SER A 57 -5.88 14.61 -5.89
N SER A 58 -5.87 15.64 -6.75
CA SER A 58 -6.96 16.61 -6.83
C SER A 58 -8.27 15.91 -7.20
N GLY A 59 -9.32 16.18 -6.43
CA GLY A 59 -10.68 15.64 -6.63
C GLY A 59 -10.85 14.17 -6.23
N ALA A 60 -9.78 13.43 -5.91
CA ALA A 60 -9.91 12.05 -5.46
C ALA A 60 -10.52 11.99 -4.06
N ALA A 61 -11.50 11.10 -3.88
CA ALA A 61 -12.13 10.79 -2.59
C ALA A 61 -11.38 9.66 -1.86
N HIS A 62 -12.03 9.01 -0.88
CA HIS A 62 -11.45 7.90 -0.12
C HIS A 62 -11.45 6.59 -0.93
N VAL A 63 -10.45 6.44 -1.80
CA VAL A 63 -10.27 5.29 -2.69
C VAL A 63 -8.80 4.98 -2.88
N PHE A 64 -8.49 3.73 -3.20
CA PHE A 64 -7.19 3.36 -3.75
C PHE A 64 -7.11 3.85 -5.22
N PRO A 65 -6.17 4.74 -5.54
CA PRO A 65 -6.11 5.38 -6.85
C PRO A 65 -5.39 4.49 -7.87
N THR A 66 -6.04 4.29 -9.01
CA THR A 66 -5.50 3.50 -10.12
C THR A 66 -5.64 4.22 -11.47
N ASN A 67 -5.07 3.63 -12.52
CA ASN A 67 -5.18 4.09 -13.90
C ASN A 67 -5.76 3.04 -14.86
N PHE A 68 -6.37 1.96 -14.35
CA PHE A 68 -7.03 0.96 -15.18
C PHE A 68 -8.43 1.43 -15.61
N ASN A 69 -8.98 0.86 -16.68
CA ASN A 69 -10.34 1.18 -17.12
C ASN A 69 -11.37 0.65 -16.12
N GLY A 70 -12.00 1.55 -15.35
CA GLY A 70 -12.95 1.20 -14.31
C GLY A 70 -13.77 2.40 -13.84
N PRO A 71 -14.64 2.21 -12.83
CA PRO A 71 -15.46 3.28 -12.29
C PRO A 71 -14.62 4.47 -11.84
N ARG A 72 -15.16 5.67 -12.07
CA ARG A 72 -14.62 6.93 -11.56
C ARG A 72 -15.32 7.38 -10.28
N GLU A 73 -16.33 6.62 -9.84
CA GLU A 73 -17.19 6.95 -8.72
C GLU A 73 -16.41 7.04 -7.40
N PRO A 74 -16.67 8.06 -6.57
CA PRO A 74 -15.95 8.26 -5.33
C PRO A 74 -16.48 7.37 -4.19
N SER A 75 -15.55 6.88 -3.35
CA SER A 75 -15.79 6.47 -1.96
C SER A 75 -16.89 5.41 -1.71
N THR A 76 -17.11 4.51 -2.66
CA THR A 76 -18.01 3.35 -2.51
C THR A 76 -17.26 2.05 -2.77
N SER A 77 -17.79 0.93 -2.29
CA SER A 77 -17.20 -0.40 -2.52
C SER A 77 -16.94 -0.62 -4.02
N PRO A 78 -15.75 -1.11 -4.42
CA PRO A 78 -14.70 -1.73 -3.59
C PRO A 78 -13.61 -0.74 -3.15
N TYR A 79 -13.88 0.57 -3.10
CA TYR A 79 -12.95 1.64 -2.74
C TYR A 79 -11.68 1.63 -3.59
N MET A 80 -11.83 1.31 -4.88
CA MET A 80 -10.79 1.38 -5.91
C MET A 80 -11.38 2.12 -7.10
N CYS A 81 -10.64 3.08 -7.66
CA CYS A 81 -11.17 3.98 -8.68
C CYS A 81 -10.12 4.29 -9.75
N ASN A 82 -10.56 4.52 -10.98
CA ASN A 82 -9.71 5.10 -12.02
C ASN A 82 -9.55 6.61 -11.79
N CYS A 83 -8.53 6.96 -11.02
CA CYS A 83 -8.13 8.34 -10.75
C CYS A 83 -7.17 8.90 -11.81
N GLY A 84 -6.90 8.16 -12.90
CA GLY A 84 -5.85 8.49 -13.86
C GLY A 84 -4.45 8.46 -13.24
N TYR A 85 -4.28 7.76 -12.11
CA TYR A 85 -3.07 7.77 -11.30
C TYR A 85 -2.70 6.35 -10.89
N ASP A 86 -1.55 5.84 -11.33
CA ASP A 86 -1.05 4.51 -10.96
C ASP A 86 -0.47 4.52 -9.53
N GLY A 87 -1.34 4.47 -8.51
CA GLY A 87 -0.92 4.52 -7.11
C GLY A 87 0.05 3.39 -6.74
N ALA A 88 -0.27 2.16 -7.16
CA ALA A 88 0.57 0.99 -6.88
C ALA A 88 1.96 1.13 -7.52
N GLY A 89 2.03 1.46 -8.81
CA GLY A 89 3.30 1.64 -9.51
C GLY A 89 4.14 2.77 -8.91
N ARG A 90 3.50 3.86 -8.44
CA ARG A 90 4.19 5.00 -7.82
C ARG A 90 4.80 4.65 -6.47
N VAL A 91 4.06 3.94 -5.62
CA VAL A 91 4.57 3.43 -4.33
C VAL A 91 5.76 2.51 -4.56
N LEU A 92 5.62 1.52 -5.45
CA LEU A 92 6.68 0.53 -5.72
C LEU A 92 7.93 1.20 -6.32
N LYS A 93 7.76 2.11 -7.29
CA LYS A 93 8.87 2.87 -7.87
C LYS A 93 9.57 3.74 -6.81
N TRP A 94 8.82 4.31 -5.88
CA TRP A 94 9.42 5.06 -4.76
C TRP A 94 10.26 4.17 -3.85
N MET A 95 9.74 2.98 -3.50
CA MET A 95 10.39 2.03 -2.57
C MET A 95 11.56 1.23 -3.15
N TYR A 96 11.64 1.09 -4.48
CA TYR A 96 12.63 0.23 -5.12
C TYR A 96 13.45 0.94 -6.20
N GLY A 97 13.15 2.21 -6.49
CA GLY A 97 13.80 2.97 -7.55
C GLY A 97 13.31 2.56 -8.94
N ASN A 98 14.23 2.42 -9.88
CA ASN A 98 13.87 2.07 -11.26
C ASN A 98 13.32 0.64 -11.33
N LEU A 99 12.11 0.52 -11.84
CA LEU A 99 11.43 -0.74 -12.12
C LEU A 99 11.30 -0.93 -13.63
N THR A 100 11.26 -2.19 -14.08
CA THR A 100 10.81 -2.51 -15.43
C THR A 100 9.37 -2.08 -15.63
N ALA A 101 8.97 -1.85 -16.88
CA ALA A 101 7.60 -1.49 -17.20
C ALA A 101 6.62 -2.57 -16.71
N LYS A 102 5.46 -2.14 -16.20
CA LYS A 102 4.41 -3.06 -15.76
C LYS A 102 3.87 -3.86 -16.95
N ASN A 103 3.41 -5.09 -16.68
CA ASN A 103 2.74 -5.89 -17.68
C ASN A 103 1.31 -5.37 -17.91
N ASP A 104 1.01 -4.90 -19.11
CA ASP A 104 -0.33 -4.46 -19.52
C ASP A 104 -1.16 -5.58 -20.19
N GLY A 105 -0.56 -6.77 -20.39
CA GLY A 105 -1.23 -7.96 -20.90
C GLY A 105 -1.74 -8.88 -19.79
N ALA A 106 -2.02 -10.14 -20.15
CA ALA A 106 -2.46 -11.15 -19.20
C ALA A 106 -1.41 -11.38 -18.09
N SER A 107 -1.89 -11.53 -16.86
CA SER A 107 -1.04 -11.86 -15.73
C SER A 107 -0.32 -13.19 -15.95
N THR A 108 0.98 -13.24 -15.68
CA THR A 108 1.81 -14.43 -15.89
C THR A 108 2.11 -15.19 -14.60
N GLY A 109 1.73 -14.63 -13.45
CA GLY A 109 1.90 -15.25 -12.15
C GLY A 109 0.67 -16.01 -11.68
N THR A 110 0.76 -16.53 -10.47
CA THR A 110 -0.31 -17.28 -9.82
C THR A 110 -0.65 -16.62 -8.50
N THR A 111 -1.95 -16.49 -8.21
CA THR A 111 -2.41 -16.13 -6.85
C THR A 111 -2.52 -17.41 -6.03
N VAL A 112 -1.77 -17.47 -4.94
CA VAL A 112 -1.74 -18.61 -4.03
C VAL A 112 -2.46 -18.21 -2.74
N ALA A 113 -3.33 -19.08 -2.24
CA ALA A 113 -3.96 -18.93 -0.93
C ALA A 113 -3.10 -19.62 0.14
N PHE A 114 -3.06 -19.06 1.35
CA PHE A 114 -2.36 -19.68 2.49
C PHE A 114 -3.16 -19.51 3.79
N ASP A 115 -2.94 -20.43 4.72
CA ASP A 115 -3.63 -20.45 6.02
C ASP A 115 -2.98 -19.42 6.98
N GLN A 116 -3.78 -18.43 7.36
CA GLN A 116 -3.47 -17.38 8.34
C GLN A 116 -3.91 -17.80 9.74
N THR A 117 -3.53 -19.01 10.17
CA THR A 117 -3.79 -19.51 11.53
C THR A 117 -2.49 -19.64 12.32
N GLY A 118 -2.61 -19.88 13.64
CA GLY A 118 -1.45 -20.01 14.52
C GLY A 118 -0.55 -18.78 14.46
N LYS A 119 0.74 -18.99 14.16
CA LYS A 119 1.74 -17.90 14.07
C LYS A 119 1.52 -16.92 12.91
N ASN A 120 0.71 -17.28 11.92
CA ASN A 120 0.40 -16.43 10.76
C ASN A 120 -0.93 -15.67 10.94
N GLY A 121 -1.64 -15.92 12.04
CA GLY A 121 -2.97 -15.38 12.32
C GLY A 121 -2.98 -14.45 13.53
N ALA A 122 -4.08 -13.70 13.63
CA ALA A 122 -4.41 -12.85 14.78
C ALA A 122 -5.92 -12.60 14.81
N ALA A 123 -6.44 -12.19 15.96
CA ALA A 123 -7.84 -11.76 16.06
C ALA A 123 -8.11 -10.61 15.07
N GLY A 124 -9.20 -10.72 14.31
CA GLY A 124 -9.57 -9.74 13.29
C GLY A 124 -8.99 -10.00 11.89
N LEU A 125 -8.12 -11.01 11.70
CA LEU A 125 -7.71 -11.49 10.38
C LEU A 125 -8.64 -12.60 9.89
N ASP A 126 -8.82 -12.68 8.56
CA ASP A 126 -9.43 -13.83 7.91
C ASP A 126 -8.52 -15.07 8.07
N ARG A 127 -9.08 -16.27 7.95
CA ARG A 127 -8.33 -17.52 7.93
C ARG A 127 -7.47 -17.65 6.67
N THR A 128 -7.87 -17.02 5.57
CA THR A 128 -7.18 -17.17 4.28
C THR A 128 -6.49 -15.87 3.86
N GLY A 129 -5.17 -15.96 3.65
CA GLY A 129 -4.37 -14.91 3.04
C GLY A 129 -4.05 -15.24 1.60
N TYR A 130 -3.66 -14.24 0.81
CA TYR A 130 -3.32 -14.40 -0.60
C TYR A 130 -1.97 -13.78 -0.92
N LEU A 131 -1.20 -14.43 -1.80
CA LEU A 131 0.01 -13.88 -2.39
C LEU A 131 -0.01 -14.06 -3.91
N TYR A 132 0.32 -13.01 -4.64
CA TYR A 132 0.57 -13.10 -6.07
C TYR A 132 2.05 -13.40 -6.32
N VAL A 133 2.34 -14.51 -7.01
CA VAL A 133 3.70 -14.98 -7.29
C VAL A 133 3.94 -14.93 -8.81
N PRO A 134 4.72 -13.96 -9.32
CA PRO A 134 5.13 -13.92 -10.72
C PRO A 134 5.87 -15.21 -11.11
N LYS A 135 5.73 -15.67 -12.35
CA LYS A 135 6.38 -16.90 -12.84
C LYS A 135 7.88 -16.96 -12.54
N ALA A 136 8.57 -15.83 -12.67
CA ALA A 136 10.00 -15.72 -12.37
C ALA A 136 10.36 -16.03 -10.90
N CYS A 137 9.43 -15.79 -9.96
CA CYS A 137 9.63 -16.03 -8.53
C CYS A 137 9.20 -17.43 -8.08
N GLN A 138 8.55 -18.23 -8.95
CA GLN A 138 8.00 -19.53 -8.58
C GLN A 138 9.07 -20.62 -8.45
N THR A 139 10.14 -20.54 -9.24
CA THR A 139 11.21 -21.55 -9.24
C THR A 139 12.29 -21.29 -8.19
N GLY A 140 12.32 -20.08 -7.61
CA GLY A 140 13.39 -19.64 -6.72
C GLY A 140 14.76 -19.47 -7.41
N ALA A 141 14.81 -19.52 -8.74
CA ALA A 141 16.06 -19.36 -9.49
C ALA A 141 16.65 -17.95 -9.36
N GLU A 142 15.81 -16.95 -9.13
CA GLU A 142 16.21 -15.54 -9.00
C GLU A 142 15.71 -14.95 -7.67
N PRO A 143 16.47 -14.05 -7.03
CA PRO A 143 16.02 -13.36 -5.83
C PRO A 143 14.87 -12.39 -6.15
N CYS A 144 13.75 -12.53 -5.44
CA CYS A 144 12.59 -11.64 -5.57
C CYS A 144 12.43 -10.70 -4.37
N LYS A 145 11.80 -9.53 -4.62
CA LYS A 145 11.38 -8.59 -3.58
C LYS A 145 9.98 -8.95 -3.09
N LEU A 146 9.68 -8.64 -1.82
CA LEU A 146 8.39 -8.91 -1.20
C LEU A 146 7.75 -7.60 -0.69
N PRO A 147 6.91 -6.93 -1.50
CA PRO A 147 6.00 -5.93 -1.00
C PRO A 147 4.82 -6.60 -0.28
N VAL A 148 4.41 -6.05 0.87
CA VAL A 148 3.20 -6.47 1.59
C VAL A 148 2.14 -5.40 1.41
N THR A 149 0.99 -5.76 0.86
CA THR A 149 -0.14 -4.86 0.60
C THR A 149 -1.29 -5.17 1.53
N LEU A 150 -1.73 -4.18 2.30
CA LEU A 150 -2.85 -4.31 3.24
C LEU A 150 -4.08 -3.61 2.65
N HIS A 151 -5.21 -4.30 2.60
CA HIS A 151 -6.47 -3.71 2.17
C HIS A 151 -7.03 -2.76 3.24
N GLY A 152 -7.88 -1.83 2.83
CA GLY A 152 -8.59 -0.92 3.74
C GLY A 152 -9.82 -1.54 4.38
N TRP A 153 -10.56 -0.71 5.10
CA TRP A 153 -11.88 -1.10 5.63
C TRP A 153 -12.84 -1.42 4.48
N SER A 154 -13.70 -2.42 4.67
CA SER A 154 -14.64 -2.87 3.64
C SER A 154 -14.00 -3.36 2.33
N GLN A 155 -12.73 -3.77 2.40
CA GLN A 155 -11.97 -4.32 1.26
C GLN A 155 -11.39 -5.71 1.53
N SER A 156 -11.86 -6.42 2.56
CA SER A 156 -11.45 -7.81 2.77
C SER A 156 -11.95 -8.69 1.63
N HIS A 157 -11.35 -9.87 1.47
CA HIS A 157 -11.69 -10.81 0.40
C HIS A 157 -13.19 -11.11 0.34
N GLY A 158 -13.82 -11.38 1.50
CA GLY A 158 -15.26 -11.64 1.57
C GLY A 158 -16.16 -10.45 1.24
N GLN A 159 -15.64 -9.21 1.28
CA GLN A 159 -16.41 -7.98 1.02
C GLN A 159 -16.32 -7.50 -0.43
N ILE A 160 -15.17 -7.68 -1.08
CA ILE A 160 -14.98 -7.32 -2.49
C ILE A 160 -15.44 -8.43 -3.45
N GLY A 161 -15.56 -9.66 -2.94
CA GLY A 161 -15.93 -10.85 -3.71
C GLY A 161 -14.84 -11.33 -4.67
N LEU A 162 -15.16 -12.40 -5.40
CA LEU A 162 -14.40 -12.83 -6.57
C LEU A 162 -14.93 -12.03 -7.77
N LYS A 163 -14.08 -11.24 -8.42
CA LYS A 163 -14.34 -10.75 -9.77
C LYS A 163 -13.56 -11.59 -10.77
#